data_AF-A0A9D6Y251-F1
#
_entry.id   AF-A0A9D6Y251-F1
#
_cell.length_a   1.000
_cell.length_b   1.000
_cell.length_c   1.000
_cell.angle_alpha   90.00
_cell.angle_beta   90.00
_cell.angle_gamma   90.00
#
_symmetry.space_group_name_H-M   'P 1'
#
loop_
_entity.id
_entity.type
_entity.pdbx_description
1 polymer ?
#
loop_
_entity_poly.entity_id
_entity_poly.type
_entity_poly.pdbx_seq_one_letter_code
_entity_poly.pdbx_strand_id
1 'polypeptide(L)' 'MEEFPRVSGLVLGVDVGGTTIAAGAVTATGAVILEQRVPTRDRGPGRAVETIGALIDAIRGEAAHLGHALAA' A
#
# COMPACT_ATOMS: atom_id res chain seq x y z
N MET A 1 6.35 17.62 17.06
CA MET A 1 5.66 16.34 16.76
C MET A 1 4.48 16.73 15.91
N GLU A 2 4.55 16.46 14.60
CA GLU A 2 3.45 16.82 13.71
C GLU A 2 2.28 15.87 13.96
N GLU A 3 1.12 16.44 14.28
CA GLU A 3 -0.12 15.69 14.49
C GLU A 3 -0.76 15.47 13.12
N PHE A 4 -0.63 14.26 12.57
CA PHE A 4 -1.26 13.91 11.31
C PHE A 4 -2.79 13.92 11.48
N PRO A 5 -3.55 14.50 10.53
CA PRO A 5 -5.00 14.57 10.62
C PRO A 5 -5.61 13.18 10.81
N ARG A 6 -6.62 13.07 11.69
CA ARG A 6 -7.33 11.79 11.90
C ARG A 6 -8.08 11.43 10.63
N VAL A 7 -7.53 10.46 9.89
CA VAL A 7 -8.13 9.93 8.68
C VAL A 7 -9.30 9.02 9.05
N SER A 8 -10.52 9.38 8.66
CA SER A 8 -11.67 8.48 8.71
C SER A 8 -11.66 7.60 7.45
N GLY A 9 -11.04 6.42 7.52
CA GLY A 9 -10.90 5.52 6.38
C GLY A 9 -9.67 4.62 6.49
N LEU A 10 -9.46 3.74 5.52
CA LEU A 10 -8.22 2.99 5.39
C LEU A 10 -7.15 3.85 4.70
N VAL A 11 -5.93 3.84 5.22
CA VAL A 11 -4.77 4.49 4.59
C VAL A 11 -4.01 3.44 3.79
N LEU A 12 -3.57 3.78 2.58
CA LEU A 12 -2.66 2.93 1.83
C LEU A 12 -1.22 3.25 2.22
N GLY A 13 -0.48 2.23 2.70
CA GLY A 13 0.94 2.31 2.98
C GLY A 13 1.75 1.52 1.96
N VAL A 14 2.96 2.00 1.64
CA VAL A 14 3.95 1.28 0.83
C VAL A 14 5.28 1.25 1.58
N ASP A 15 5.83 0.05 1.78
CA ASP A 15 7.16 -0.19 2.34
C ASP A 15 8.09 -0.67 1.24
N VAL A 16 9.16 0.08 0.99
CA VAL A 16 10.11 -0.18 -0.11
C VAL A 16 11.45 -0.60 0.49
N GLY A 17 11.68 -1.92 0.52
CA GLY A 17 12.95 -2.52 0.92
C GLY A 17 13.84 -2.88 -0.27
N GLY A 18 15.11 -3.17 0.00
CA GLY A 18 16.07 -3.59 -1.03
C GLY A 18 15.76 -4.96 -1.66
N THR A 19 14.97 -5.81 -0.98
CA THR A 19 14.59 -7.13 -1.46
C THR A 19 13.12 -7.27 -1.77
N THR A 20 12.27 -6.51 -1.08
CA THR A 20 10.82 -6.65 -1.14
C THR A 20 10.17 -5.27 -1.12
N ILE A 21 9.12 -5.11 -1.92
CA ILE A 21 8.18 -4.00 -1.83
C ILE A 21 6.87 -4.58 -1.28
N ALA A 22 6.33 -3.95 -0.24
CA ALA A 22 5.03 -4.29 0.32
C ALA A 22 4.07 -3.10 0.17
N ALA A 23 2.79 -3.39 -0.05
CA ALA A 23 1.72 -2.40 0.02
C ALA A 23 0.54 -2.95 0.80
N GLY A 24 -0.16 -2.09 1.54
CA GLY A 24 -1.29 -2.54 2.34
C GLY A 24 -2.28 -1.43 2.69
N ALA A 25 -3.51 -1.85 3.00
CA ALA A 25 -4.55 -0.98 3.53
C ALA A 25 -4.56 -1.08 5.05
N VAL A 26 -4.40 0.06 5.72
CA VAL A 26 -4.12 0.16 7.16
C VAL A 26 -5.19 1.03 7.82
N THR A 27 -5.72 0.57 8.95
CA THR A 27 -6.65 1.36 9.77
C THR A 27 -5.94 2.50 10.49
N ALA A 28 -6.68 3.47 11.00
CA ALA A 28 -6.14 4.56 11.81
C ALA A 28 -5.41 4.09 13.10
N THR A 29 -5.68 2.86 13.57
CA THR A 29 -4.99 2.26 14.73
C THR A 29 -3.74 1.46 14.35
N GLY A 30 -3.40 1.39 13.05
CA GLY A 30 -2.24 0.66 12.54
C GLY A 30 -2.50 -0.80 12.20
N ALA A 31 -3.73 -1.31 12.32
CA ALA A 31 -4.04 -2.67 11.89
C ALA A 31 -4.05 -2.78 10.35
N VAL A 32 -3.36 -3.77 9.82
CA VAL A 32 -3.31 -4.08 8.38
C VAL A 32 -4.48 -4.97 8.00
N ILE A 33 -5.31 -4.53 7.06
CA ILE A 33 -6.50 -5.25 6.58
C ILE A 33 -6.21 -6.00 5.28
N LEU A 34 -5.36 -5.42 4.43
CA LEU A 34 -4.90 -6.00 3.17
C LEU A 34 -3.38 -5.82 3.07
N GLU A 35 -2.70 -6.82 2.53
CA GLU A 35 -1.27 -6.76 2.24
C GLU A 35 -0.97 -7.48 0.92
N GLN A 36 -0.10 -6.88 0.11
CA GLN A 36 0.56 -7.54 -1.01
C GLN A 36 2.06 -7.29 -0.94
N ARG A 37 2.84 -8.28 -1.39
CA ARG A 37 4.31 -8.26 -1.36
C ARG A 37 4.87 -8.78 -2.67
N VAL A 38 5.90 -8.11 -3.18
CA VAL A 38 6.61 -8.52 -4.38
C VAL A 38 8.13 -8.33 -4.20
N PRO A 39 8.97 -9.19 -4.81
CA PRO A 39 10.41 -8.98 -4.79
C PRO A 39 10.82 -7.71 -5.55
N THR A 40 11.71 -6.91 -4.98
CA THR A 40 12.22 -5.67 -5.60
C THR A 40 13.08 -5.96 -6.84
N ARG A 41 13.83 -7.07 -6.83
CA ARG A 41 14.87 -7.38 -7.82
C ARG A 41 14.40 -8.19 -9.04
N ASP A 42 13.24 -8.82 -8.96
CA ASP A 42 12.82 -9.82 -9.97
C ASP A 42 12.26 -9.21 -11.27
N ARG A 43 12.25 -7.88 -11.39
CA ARG A 43 11.69 -7.16 -12.56
C ARG A 43 12.74 -6.49 -13.44
N GLY A 44 14.00 -6.41 -12.98
CA GLY A 44 15.08 -5.70 -13.66
C GLY A 44 15.22 -4.22 -13.24
N PRO A 45 16.32 -3.56 -13.60
CA PRO A 45 16.60 -2.18 -13.19
C PRO A 45 15.50 -1.20 -13.61
N GLY A 46 15.20 -0.21 -12.74
CA GLY A 46 14.26 0.87 -13.06
C GLY A 46 12.77 0.55 -12.93
N ARG A 47 12.41 -0.69 -12.60
CA ARG A 47 11.00 -1.14 -12.50
C ARG A 47 10.29 -0.85 -11.18
N ALA A 48 10.99 -0.27 -10.21
CA ALA A 48 10.45 -0.05 -8.86
C ALA A 48 9.19 0.83 -8.88
N VAL A 49 9.19 1.92 -9.65
CA VAL A 49 8.05 2.85 -9.74
C VAL A 49 6.81 2.17 -10.34
N GLU A 50 6.97 1.45 -11.45
CA GLU A 50 5.86 0.68 -12.06
C GLU A 50 5.34 -0.41 -11.11
N THR A 51 6.24 -1.05 -10.38
CA THR A 51 5.89 -2.08 -9.39
C THR A 51 5.09 -1.49 -8.22
N ILE A 52 5.50 -0.33 -7.73
CA ILE A 52 4.78 0.41 -6.68
C ILE A 52 3.40 0.84 -7.19
N GLY A 53 3.30 1.38 -8.41
CA GLY A 53 2.03 1.75 -9.03
C GLY A 53 1.07 0.56 -9.13
N ALA A 54 1.56 -0.57 -9.64
CA ALA A 54 0.76 -1.79 -9.76
C ALA A 54 0.29 -2.31 -8.39
N LEU A 55 1.12 -2.24 -7.35
CA LEU A 55 0.73 -2.60 -5.98
C LEU A 55 -0.34 -1.65 -5.42
N ILE A 56 -0.22 -0.35 -5.67
CA ILE A 56 -1.20 0.65 -5.25
C ILE A 56 -2.56 0.36 -5.89
N ASP A 57 -2.57 0.13 -7.20
CA ASP A 57 -3.79 -0.18 -7.95
C ASP A 57 -4.44 -1.49 -7.47
N ALA A 58 -3.63 -2.51 -7.20
CA ALA A 58 -4.11 -3.79 -6.69
C ALA A 58 -4.74 -3.68 -5.30
N ILE A 59 -4.09 -2.97 -4.36
CA ILE A 59 -4.65 -2.73 -3.02
C ILE A 59 -5.92 -1.87 -3.09
N ARG A 60 -5.94 -0.83 -3.94
CA ARG A 60 -7.12 0.01 -4.15
C ARG A 60 -8.30 -0.78 -4.71
N GLY A 61 -8.07 -1.62 -5.71
CA GLY A 61 -9.10 -2.47 -6.30
C GLY A 61 -9.67 -3.46 -5.29
N GLU A 62 -8.79 -4.14 -4.54
CA GLU A 62 -9.20 -5.12 -3.53
C GLU A 62 -9.97 -4.45 -2.37
N ALA A 63 -9.50 -3.30 -1.88
CA ALA A 63 -10.22 -2.55 -0.86
C ALA A 63 -11.64 -2.17 -1.34
N ALA A 64 -11.77 -1.70 -2.58
CA ALA A 64 -13.07 -1.37 -3.16
C ALA A 64 -13.99 -2.59 -3.30
N HIS A 65 -13.45 -3.74 -3.70
CA HIS A 65 -14.21 -5.00 -3.78
C HIS A 65 -14.75 -5.45 -2.41
N LEU A 66 -14.01 -5.18 -1.33
CA LEU A 66 -14.42 -5.44 0.04
C LEU A 66 -15.33 -4.35 0.63
N GLY A 67 -15.70 -3.33 -0.16
CA GLY A 67 -16.57 -2.24 0.30
C GLY A 67 -15.85 -1.21 1.18
N HIS A 68 -14.52 -1.18 1.16
CA HIS A 68 -13.71 -0.21 1.89
C HIS A 68 -13.25 0.92 0.98
N ALA A 69 -13.41 2.16 1.45
CA ALA A 69 -12.79 3.32 0.83
C ALA A 69 -11.40 3.57 1.41
N LEU A 70 -10.42 3.73 0.53
CA LEU A 70 -9.13 4.31 0.89
C LEU A 70 -9.29 5.82 1.04
N ALA A 71 -8.63 6.39 2.05
CA ALA A 71 -8.53 7.83 2.20
C ALA A 71 -7.79 8.47 1.02
N ALA A 72 -8.27 9.65 0.63
CA ALA A 72 -7.70 10.44 -0.45
C ALA A 72 -6.49 11.26 0.01
#